data_AF-A0A7X6A9Q3-F1
#
_entry.id   AF-A0A7X6A9Q3-F1
#
_cell.length_a   1.000
_cell.length_b   1.000
_cell.length_c   1.000
_cell.angle_alpha   90.00
_cell.angle_beta   90.00
_cell.angle_gamma   90.00
#
_symmetry.space_group_name_H-M   'P 1'
#
loop_
_entity.id
_entity.type
_entity.pdbx_description
1 polymer ?
#
loop_
_entity_poly.entity_id
_entity_poly.type
_entity_poly.pdbx_seq_one_letter_code
_entity_poly.pdbx_strand_id
1 'polypeptide(L)'
;MEHNGIQGQVYNTNRLGGFYMYHFYPDRLPFSDGRWEVYGNAFFEERRRALADYAAWREWVAGYGVRVALLHHTSGESRMLVPALYNDPDWSLVYYDFAASLFVKTDAVGRSTPITFSASSRILDADVRPDSRFILSAFYRNLGLDRLLLDNLERVLPTGHNARNVLLEMAGIHLRRSEFAEAEQRFHQVLEIDDHQTDALRDLAFITYNGGRYDEALAYSSRAVESNPGSVDLRFNHALILVAMGREADAREQLNTLLKIDPGYTKARQLLERM
;
A
#
# COMPACT_ATOMS: atom_id res chain seq x y z
N MET A 1 -18.35 25.70 0.32
CA MET A 1 -17.01 26.22 0.70
C MET A 1 -17.05 27.71 1.02
N GLU A 2 -17.67 28.56 0.19
CA GLU A 2 -17.85 30.00 0.48
C GLU A 2 -18.71 30.28 1.71
N HIS A 3 -19.83 29.57 1.88
CA HIS A 3 -20.66 29.65 3.09
C HIS A 3 -19.91 29.26 4.39
N ASN A 4 -18.79 28.53 4.28
CA ASN A 4 -17.94 28.14 5.40
C ASN A 4 -16.66 28.99 5.52
N GLY A 5 -16.51 30.05 4.72
CA GLY A 5 -15.35 30.95 4.78
C GLY A 5 -14.04 30.41 4.17
N ILE A 6 -14.09 29.26 3.48
CA ILE A 6 -12.90 28.66 2.84
C ILE A 6 -12.71 29.29 1.46
N GLN A 7 -11.76 30.22 1.36
CA GLN A 7 -11.33 30.88 0.12
C GLN A 7 -10.04 30.22 -0.43
N GLY A 8 -9.85 30.19 -1.76
CA GLY A 8 -8.68 29.63 -2.46
C GLY A 8 -9.01 28.56 -3.49
N GLN A 9 -8.01 28.14 -4.27
CA GLN A 9 -8.17 27.10 -5.29
C GLN A 9 -8.20 25.70 -4.66
N VAL A 10 -9.01 24.80 -5.24
CA VAL A 10 -9.09 23.39 -4.85
C VAL A 10 -8.18 22.59 -5.77
N TYR A 11 -7.13 21.97 -5.22
CA TYR A 11 -6.40 20.92 -5.90
C TYR A 11 -7.25 19.65 -5.88
N ASN A 12 -7.55 19.09 -7.05
CA ASN A 12 -8.23 17.80 -7.16
C ASN A 12 -7.34 16.80 -7.90
N THR A 13 -7.38 15.54 -7.46
CA THR A 13 -6.76 14.44 -8.22
C THR A 13 -7.43 14.27 -9.59
N ASN A 14 -6.70 13.72 -10.56
CA ASN A 14 -7.20 13.57 -11.93
C ASN A 14 -8.52 12.78 -12.01
N ARG A 15 -8.70 11.80 -11.11
CA ARG A 15 -9.94 11.00 -11.03
C ARG A 15 -11.19 11.81 -10.67
N LEU A 16 -11.02 13.00 -10.09
CA LEU A 16 -12.13 13.85 -9.64
C LEU A 16 -12.40 15.03 -10.57
N GLY A 17 -11.64 15.19 -11.64
CA GLY A 17 -11.80 16.30 -12.58
C GLY A 17 -13.19 16.38 -13.20
N GLY A 18 -13.66 15.27 -13.77
CA GLY A 18 -15.00 15.18 -14.36
C GLY A 18 -16.13 15.42 -13.35
N PHE A 19 -15.99 14.87 -12.14
CA PHE A 19 -16.93 15.12 -11.04
C PHE A 19 -16.97 16.61 -10.67
N TYR A 20 -15.80 17.23 -10.54
CA TYR A 20 -15.70 18.64 -10.19
C TYR A 20 -16.29 19.55 -11.28
N MET A 21 -16.01 19.26 -12.55
CA MET A 21 -16.63 19.96 -13.67
C MET A 21 -18.15 19.84 -13.65
N TYR A 22 -18.68 18.63 -13.46
CA TYR A 22 -20.13 18.39 -13.48
C TYR A 22 -20.88 19.17 -12.39
N HIS A 23 -20.27 19.32 -11.20
CA HIS A 23 -20.93 19.94 -10.05
C HIS A 23 -20.66 21.43 -9.87
N PHE A 24 -19.54 21.96 -10.39
CA PHE A 24 -19.11 23.32 -10.06
C PHE A 24 -18.88 24.21 -11.29
N TYR A 25 -18.93 23.68 -12.51
CA TYR A 25 -18.87 24.52 -13.72
C TYR A 25 -20.18 25.29 -13.92
N PRO A 26 -20.15 26.56 -14.38
CA PRO A 26 -18.97 27.36 -14.76
C PRO A 26 -18.31 28.12 -13.61
N ASP A 27 -18.91 28.11 -12.42
CA ASP A 27 -18.51 28.97 -11.30
C ASP A 27 -17.09 28.65 -10.79
N ARG A 28 -16.66 27.38 -10.88
CA ARG A 28 -15.31 26.94 -10.51
C ARG A 28 -14.78 25.89 -11.47
N LEU A 29 -13.54 26.09 -11.90
CA LEU A 29 -12.79 25.12 -12.70
C LEU A 29 -12.03 24.13 -11.80
N PRO A 30 -11.88 22.86 -12.21
CA PRO A 30 -10.98 21.93 -11.56
C PRO A 30 -9.53 22.39 -11.73
N PHE A 31 -8.68 21.99 -10.80
CA PHE A 31 -7.24 22.18 -10.94
C PHE A 31 -6.68 21.38 -12.13
N SER A 32 -7.18 20.17 -12.32
CA SER A 32 -6.95 19.38 -13.53
C SER A 32 -8.10 18.41 -13.74
N ASP A 33 -8.48 18.17 -14.99
CA ASP A 33 -9.47 17.16 -15.35
C ASP A 33 -8.96 16.02 -16.23
N GLY A 34 -7.64 15.94 -16.41
CA GLY A 34 -7.01 14.85 -17.16
C GLY A 34 -7.13 14.96 -18.68
N ARG A 35 -7.75 16.00 -19.23
CA ARG A 35 -7.78 16.25 -20.69
C ARG A 35 -6.47 16.90 -21.14
N TRP A 36 -5.61 16.13 -21.80
CA TRP A 36 -4.25 16.58 -22.14
C TRP A 36 -4.24 17.68 -23.20
N GLU A 37 -5.26 17.69 -24.04
CA GLU A 37 -5.48 18.61 -25.15
C GLU A 37 -5.81 20.03 -24.67
N VAL A 38 -6.30 20.18 -23.43
CA VAL A 38 -6.79 21.47 -22.89
C VAL A 38 -5.69 22.23 -22.15
N TYR A 39 -4.85 21.54 -21.37
CA TYR A 39 -3.85 22.20 -20.51
C TYR A 39 -2.46 22.34 -21.14
N GLY A 40 -2.18 21.60 -22.22
CA GLY A 40 -0.90 21.66 -22.94
C GLY A 40 0.28 20.99 -22.21
N ASN A 41 1.36 20.71 -22.95
CA ASN A 41 2.48 19.89 -22.47
C ASN A 41 3.24 20.49 -21.27
N ALA A 42 3.37 21.81 -21.20
CA ALA A 42 4.11 22.48 -20.13
C ALA A 42 3.51 22.17 -18.75
N PHE A 43 2.18 22.26 -18.63
CA PHE A 43 1.47 21.96 -17.38
C PHE A 43 1.68 20.51 -16.94
N PHE A 44 1.64 19.54 -17.86
CA PHE A 44 1.84 18.14 -17.50
C PHE A 44 3.28 17.82 -17.08
N GLU A 45 4.27 18.49 -17.67
CA GLU A 45 5.66 18.36 -17.22
C GLU A 45 5.87 18.96 -15.83
N GLU A 46 5.32 20.14 -15.57
CA GLU A 46 5.33 20.74 -14.23
C GLU A 46 4.65 19.82 -13.22
N ARG A 47 3.46 19.32 -13.55
CA ARG A 47 2.72 18.36 -12.72
C ARG A 47 3.50 17.09 -12.45
N ARG A 48 4.15 16.52 -13.46
CA ARG A 48 4.96 15.30 -13.32
C ARG A 48 6.14 15.54 -12.36
N ARG A 49 6.81 16.68 -12.46
CA ARG A 49 7.88 17.08 -11.53
C ARG A 49 7.33 17.30 -10.12
N ALA A 50 6.22 18.02 -10.01
CA ALA A 50 5.56 18.29 -8.74
C ALA A 50 5.11 17.01 -8.02
N LEU A 51 4.73 15.97 -8.76
CA LEU A 51 4.33 14.68 -8.19
C LEU A 51 5.50 13.71 -7.93
N ALA A 52 6.75 14.14 -8.11
CA ALA A 52 7.91 13.33 -7.78
C ALA A 52 8.11 13.22 -6.26
N ASP A 53 7.85 14.30 -5.52
CA ASP A 53 7.90 14.34 -4.06
C ASP A 53 6.99 15.44 -3.49
N TYR A 54 6.76 15.40 -2.17
CA TYR A 54 5.85 16.32 -1.50
C TYR A 54 6.33 17.78 -1.50
N ALA A 55 7.64 18.02 -1.40
CA ALA A 55 8.17 19.37 -1.34
C ALA A 55 7.97 20.09 -2.68
N ALA A 56 8.25 19.40 -3.79
CA ALA A 56 7.98 19.88 -5.14
C ALA A 56 6.49 20.14 -5.36
N TRP A 57 5.61 19.24 -4.89
CA TRP A 57 4.17 19.45 -4.96
C TRP A 57 3.75 20.71 -4.20
N ARG A 58 4.24 20.89 -2.96
CA ARG A 58 3.88 22.00 -2.08
C ARG A 58 4.28 23.35 -2.68
N GLU A 59 5.46 23.44 -3.27
CA GLU A 59 5.93 24.64 -3.97
C GLU A 59 5.06 24.95 -5.18
N TRP A 60 4.80 23.93 -6.02
CA TRP A 60 4.01 24.08 -7.22
C TRP A 60 2.58 24.58 -6.91
N VAL A 61 1.88 23.93 -5.98
CA VAL A 61 0.49 24.30 -5.66
C VAL A 61 0.37 25.63 -4.92
N ALA A 62 1.45 26.11 -4.28
CA ALA A 62 1.49 27.44 -3.66
C ALA A 62 1.39 28.55 -4.71
N GLY A 63 1.99 28.38 -5.89
CA GLY A 63 1.89 29.33 -7.01
C GLY A 63 0.46 29.53 -7.53
N TYR A 64 -0.41 28.56 -7.29
CA TYR A 64 -1.84 28.60 -7.65
C TYR A 64 -2.75 29.04 -6.50
N GLY A 65 -2.19 29.36 -5.32
CA GLY A 65 -3.00 29.70 -4.15
C GLY A 65 -3.93 28.56 -3.71
N VAL A 66 -3.47 27.31 -3.85
CA VAL A 66 -4.25 26.14 -3.42
C VAL A 66 -4.35 26.14 -1.89
N ARG A 67 -5.57 26.02 -1.40
CA ARG A 67 -5.88 26.00 0.05
C ARG A 67 -6.72 24.79 0.46
N VAL A 68 -7.14 24.00 -0.52
CA VAL A 68 -7.94 22.79 -0.35
C VAL A 68 -7.38 21.70 -1.25
N ALA A 69 -7.19 20.49 -0.73
CA ALA A 69 -6.82 19.31 -1.50
C ALA A 69 -7.91 18.23 -1.38
N LEU A 70 -8.49 17.87 -2.51
CA LEU A 70 -9.51 16.83 -2.66
C LEU A 70 -8.89 15.62 -3.36
N LEU A 71 -8.68 14.55 -2.59
CA LEU A 71 -7.87 13.40 -2.99
C LEU A 71 -8.70 12.13 -3.08
N HIS A 72 -8.79 11.53 -4.27
CA HIS A 72 -9.44 10.23 -4.44
C HIS A 72 -8.50 9.11 -3.99
N HIS A 73 -8.97 8.18 -3.15
CA HIS A 73 -8.08 7.24 -2.45
C HIS A 73 -7.30 6.28 -3.37
N THR A 74 -7.86 5.94 -4.54
CA THR A 74 -7.16 5.09 -5.54
C THR A 74 -6.30 5.86 -6.55
N SER A 75 -6.21 7.18 -6.44
CA SER A 75 -5.39 7.96 -7.37
C SER A 75 -3.89 7.75 -7.05
N GLY A 76 -3.04 7.80 -8.08
CA GLY A 76 -1.60 7.63 -7.89
C GLY A 76 -1.00 8.72 -7.00
N GLU A 77 -1.53 9.94 -7.12
CA GLU A 77 -1.10 11.10 -6.33
C GLU A 77 -1.39 10.92 -4.83
N SER A 78 -2.53 10.29 -4.49
CA SER A 78 -2.95 10.07 -3.10
C SER A 78 -1.98 9.20 -2.30
N ARG A 79 -1.21 8.31 -2.96
CA ARG A 79 -0.19 7.49 -2.27
C ARG A 79 0.86 8.34 -1.58
N MET A 80 1.24 9.45 -2.22
CA MET A 80 2.20 10.41 -1.69
C MET A 80 1.50 11.49 -0.85
N LEU A 81 0.42 12.07 -1.38
CA LEU A 81 -0.18 13.27 -0.80
C LEU A 81 -0.94 13.01 0.50
N VAL A 82 -1.67 11.89 0.61
CA VAL A 82 -2.46 11.60 1.81
C VAL A 82 -1.58 11.54 3.08
N PRO A 83 -0.51 10.72 3.13
CA PRO A 83 0.36 10.71 4.32
C PRO A 83 1.12 12.01 4.51
N ALA A 84 1.56 12.66 3.43
CA ALA A 84 2.31 13.91 3.55
C ALA A 84 1.46 15.05 4.13
N LEU A 85 0.24 15.24 3.62
CA LEU A 85 -0.70 16.26 4.11
C LEU A 85 -1.20 15.94 5.52
N TYR A 86 -1.40 14.67 5.86
CA TYR A 86 -1.82 14.28 7.21
C TYR A 86 -0.76 14.62 8.27
N ASN A 87 0.52 14.59 7.90
CA ASN A 87 1.63 14.92 8.79
C ASN A 87 2.13 16.36 8.66
N ASP A 88 1.57 17.16 7.74
CA ASP A 88 1.94 18.57 7.57
C ASP A 88 1.08 19.44 8.52
N PRO A 89 1.69 20.22 9.43
CA PRO A 89 0.96 21.07 10.38
C PRO A 89 0.18 22.21 9.69
N ASP A 90 0.50 22.56 8.45
CA ASP A 90 -0.24 23.56 7.69
C ASP A 90 -1.55 23.01 7.12
N TRP A 91 -1.76 21.69 7.17
CA TRP A 91 -2.92 21.02 6.59
C TRP A 91 -3.72 20.25 7.64
N SER A 92 -5.03 20.17 7.42
CA SER A 92 -5.94 19.42 8.28
C SER A 92 -6.86 18.57 7.45
N LEU A 93 -6.89 17.26 7.74
CA LEU A 93 -7.95 16.39 7.25
C LEU A 93 -9.26 16.79 7.92
N VAL A 94 -10.24 17.24 7.15
CA VAL A 94 -11.54 17.72 7.70
C VAL A 94 -12.71 16.85 7.26
N TYR A 95 -12.53 16.02 6.24
CA TYR A 95 -13.51 15.06 5.78
C TYR A 95 -12.82 13.90 5.08
N TYR A 96 -13.38 12.70 5.22
CA TYR A 96 -13.09 11.58 4.34
C TYR A 96 -14.33 10.69 4.28
N ASP A 97 -14.47 9.96 3.20
CA ASP A 97 -15.42 8.87 3.05
C ASP A 97 -14.77 7.67 2.35
N PHE A 98 -15.59 6.78 1.82
CA PHE A 98 -15.12 5.61 1.10
C PHE A 98 -14.39 5.93 -0.21
N ALA A 99 -14.55 7.12 -0.79
CA ALA A 99 -14.02 7.48 -2.10
C ALA A 99 -12.87 8.50 -2.02
N ALA A 100 -12.98 9.51 -1.16
CA ALA A 100 -12.05 10.62 -1.14
C ALA A 100 -11.78 11.18 0.27
N SER A 101 -10.69 11.94 0.37
CA SER A 101 -10.33 12.75 1.53
C SER A 101 -10.22 14.23 1.14
N LEU A 102 -10.54 15.09 2.10
CA LEU A 102 -10.50 16.54 1.97
C LEU A 102 -9.56 17.11 3.03
N PHE A 103 -8.47 17.72 2.56
CA PHE A 103 -7.54 18.48 3.38
C PHE A 103 -7.73 19.97 3.14
N VAL A 104 -7.65 20.77 4.20
CA VAL A 104 -7.77 22.24 4.14
C VAL A 104 -6.62 22.85 4.91
N LYS A 105 -6.07 23.97 4.43
CA LYS A 105 -5.03 24.69 5.18
C LYS A 105 -5.54 25.18 6.53
N THR A 106 -4.75 25.03 7.59
CA THR A 106 -5.14 25.30 8.98
C THR A 106 -5.62 26.73 9.22
N ASP A 107 -5.06 27.71 8.52
CA ASP A 107 -5.49 29.11 8.57
C ASP A 107 -6.90 29.36 7.97
N ALA A 108 -7.43 28.42 7.16
CA ALA A 108 -8.80 28.42 6.65
C ALA A 108 -9.80 27.59 7.49
N VAL A 109 -9.33 26.88 8.53
CA VAL A 109 -10.07 25.82 9.24
C VAL A 109 -10.95 26.35 10.39
N GLY A 110 -11.19 27.67 10.48
CA GLY A 110 -11.82 28.36 11.62
C GLY A 110 -13.20 27.86 12.12
N ARG A 111 -13.75 26.76 11.57
CA ARG A 111 -15.00 26.10 12.01
C ARG A 111 -14.96 24.57 12.04
N SER A 112 -13.89 23.88 11.63
CA SER A 112 -13.86 22.41 11.58
C SER A 112 -12.73 21.81 12.42
N THR A 113 -13.04 20.85 13.28
CA THR A 113 -12.03 20.11 14.05
C THR A 113 -11.31 19.13 13.12
N PRO A 114 -9.97 19.12 13.09
CA PRO A 114 -9.22 18.11 12.32
C PRO A 114 -9.62 16.69 12.75
N ILE A 115 -9.77 15.82 11.76
CA ILE A 115 -10.06 14.41 11.98
C ILE A 115 -8.78 13.73 12.47
N THR A 116 -8.90 13.11 13.63
CA THR A 116 -7.89 12.20 14.17
C THR A 116 -8.46 10.80 14.20
N PHE A 117 -7.64 9.80 13.86
CA PHE A 117 -8.09 8.42 13.86
C PHE A 117 -8.05 7.85 15.28
N SER A 118 -9.21 7.49 15.80
CA SER A 118 -9.32 6.63 16.98
C SER A 118 -9.28 5.15 16.55
N ALA A 119 -9.20 4.23 17.52
CA ALA A 119 -9.24 2.79 17.25
C ALA A 119 -10.53 2.29 16.56
N SER A 120 -11.57 3.14 16.48
CA SER A 120 -12.83 2.90 15.77
C SER A 120 -13.19 4.09 14.88
N SER A 121 -13.80 3.83 13.72
CA SER A 121 -14.17 4.84 12.73
C SER A 121 -15.63 4.65 12.34
N ARG A 122 -16.46 5.69 12.46
CA ARG A 122 -17.88 5.66 12.05
C ARG A 122 -18.08 5.22 10.60
N ILE A 123 -17.09 5.46 9.74
CA ILE A 123 -17.12 5.08 8.32
C ILE A 123 -17.09 3.56 8.17
N LEU A 124 -16.37 2.88 9.07
CA LEU A 124 -16.28 1.44 9.05
C LEU A 124 -17.65 0.81 9.39
N ASP A 125 -18.44 1.45 10.25
CA ASP A 125 -19.76 0.97 10.69
C ASP A 125 -20.91 1.33 9.74
N ALA A 126 -20.67 2.16 8.73
CA ALA A 126 -21.69 2.49 7.74
C ALA A 126 -21.98 1.30 6.80
N ASP A 127 -23.24 1.20 6.35
CA ASP A 127 -23.62 0.27 5.30
C ASP A 127 -23.06 0.76 3.95
N VAL A 128 -21.90 0.23 3.60
CA VAL A 128 -21.07 0.67 2.46
C VAL A 128 -20.88 -0.53 1.54
N ARG A 129 -21.15 -0.32 0.24
CA ARG A 129 -20.96 -1.35 -0.78
C ARG A 129 -19.54 -1.93 -0.74
N PRO A 130 -19.37 -3.23 -1.00
CA PRO A 130 -18.07 -3.90 -1.07
C PRO A 130 -16.98 -3.13 -1.83
N ASP A 131 -17.29 -2.67 -3.05
CA ASP A 131 -16.33 -1.96 -3.91
C ASP A 131 -15.80 -0.66 -3.27
N SER A 132 -16.68 0.04 -2.57
CA SER A 132 -16.35 1.28 -1.87
C SER A 132 -15.41 1.02 -0.68
N ARG A 133 -15.54 -0.13 0.00
CA ARG A 133 -14.59 -0.53 1.05
C ARG A 133 -13.21 -0.84 0.50
N PHE A 134 -13.12 -1.39 -0.71
CA PHE A 134 -11.83 -1.61 -1.37
C PHE A 134 -11.11 -0.29 -1.66
N ILE A 135 -11.84 0.75 -2.09
CA ILE A 135 -11.27 2.10 -2.29
C ILE A 135 -10.75 2.65 -0.95
N LEU A 136 -11.52 2.48 0.14
CA LEU A 136 -11.12 2.92 1.46
C LEU A 136 -9.88 2.18 2.01
N SER A 137 -9.65 0.93 1.63
CA SER A 137 -8.42 0.21 2.00
C SER A 137 -7.16 0.95 1.53
N ALA A 138 -7.19 1.60 0.37
CA ALA A 138 -6.06 2.39 -0.12
C ALA A 138 -5.75 3.57 0.81
N PHE A 139 -6.78 4.22 1.35
CA PHE A 139 -6.61 5.32 2.29
C PHE A 139 -5.96 4.88 3.60
N TYR A 140 -6.49 3.84 4.24
CA TYR A 140 -5.90 3.32 5.48
C TYR A 140 -4.48 2.80 5.27
N ARG A 141 -4.21 2.15 4.14
CA ARG A 141 -2.87 1.69 3.76
C ARG A 141 -1.89 2.86 3.62
N ASN A 142 -2.28 3.91 2.90
CA ASN A 142 -1.42 5.08 2.69
C ASN A 142 -1.08 5.79 4.00
N LEU A 143 -1.97 5.76 5.00
CA LEU A 143 -1.73 6.31 6.34
C LEU A 143 -1.06 5.34 7.32
N GLY A 144 -0.81 4.08 6.93
CA GLY A 144 -0.25 3.07 7.83
C GLY A 144 -1.19 2.69 8.98
N LEU A 145 -2.50 2.85 8.81
CA LEU A 145 -3.51 2.58 9.83
C LEU A 145 -3.89 1.09 9.85
N ASP A 146 -2.91 0.23 10.18
CA ASP A 146 -3.01 -1.23 10.07
C ASP A 146 -4.25 -1.81 10.77
N ARG A 147 -4.63 -1.31 11.95
CA ARG A 147 -5.83 -1.77 12.67
C ARG A 147 -7.12 -1.47 11.92
N LEU A 148 -7.27 -0.24 11.41
CA LEU A 148 -8.47 0.17 10.65
C LEU A 148 -8.50 -0.52 9.28
N LEU A 149 -7.32 -0.77 8.69
CA LEU A 149 -7.18 -1.53 7.47
C LEU A 149 -7.64 -2.98 7.65
N LEU A 150 -7.18 -3.67 8.71
CA LEU A 150 -7.62 -5.04 9.00
C LEU A 150 -9.13 -5.15 9.19
N ASP A 151 -9.74 -4.29 10.02
CA ASP A 151 -11.21 -4.28 10.22
C ASP A 151 -11.97 -4.02 8.92
N ASN A 152 -11.44 -3.14 8.05
CA ASN A 152 -12.02 -2.92 6.74
C ASN A 152 -11.89 -4.14 5.83
N LEU A 153 -10.74 -4.82 5.81
CA LEU A 153 -10.49 -6.01 5.00
C LEU A 153 -11.33 -7.21 5.46
N GLU A 154 -11.57 -7.36 6.77
CA GLU A 154 -12.49 -8.36 7.33
C GLU A 154 -13.92 -8.20 6.82
N ARG A 155 -14.34 -6.95 6.57
CA ARG A 155 -15.66 -6.65 5.97
C ARG A 155 -15.68 -6.83 4.45
N VAL A 156 -14.52 -6.76 3.78
CA VAL A 156 -14.40 -7.00 2.33
C VAL A 156 -14.32 -8.49 2.02
N LEU A 157 -13.64 -9.28 2.84
CA LEU A 157 -13.36 -10.70 2.57
C LEU A 157 -14.61 -11.54 2.23
N PRO A 158 -15.76 -11.45 2.95
CA PRO A 158 -16.95 -12.25 2.66
C PRO A 158 -17.58 -11.99 1.29
N THR A 159 -17.22 -10.89 0.65
CA THR A 159 -17.75 -10.48 -0.66
C THR A 159 -17.12 -11.27 -1.80
N GLY A 160 -16.06 -12.04 -1.52
CA GLY A 160 -15.32 -12.85 -2.50
C GLY A 160 -14.46 -12.05 -3.49
N HIS A 161 -14.65 -10.73 -3.58
CA HIS A 161 -13.91 -9.88 -4.51
C HIS A 161 -12.43 -9.81 -4.13
N ASN A 162 -11.55 -10.27 -5.02
CA ASN A 162 -10.10 -10.30 -4.80
C ASN A 162 -9.67 -10.99 -3.48
N ALA A 163 -10.39 -12.03 -3.06
CA ALA A 163 -10.18 -12.69 -1.77
C ALA A 163 -8.72 -13.07 -1.49
N ARG A 164 -8.01 -13.64 -2.48
CA ARG A 164 -6.57 -13.97 -2.37
C ARG A 164 -5.71 -12.75 -2.02
N ASN A 165 -5.93 -11.62 -2.70
CA ASN A 165 -5.15 -10.40 -2.46
C ASN A 165 -5.50 -9.76 -1.12
N VAL A 166 -6.77 -9.81 -0.71
CA VAL A 166 -7.23 -9.37 0.61
C VAL A 166 -6.55 -10.19 1.70
N LEU A 167 -6.54 -11.51 1.57
CA LEU A 167 -5.88 -12.42 2.52
C LEU A 167 -4.36 -12.19 2.58
N LEU A 168 -3.71 -11.99 1.43
CA LEU A 168 -2.28 -11.67 1.38
C LEU A 168 -1.97 -10.35 2.09
N GLU A 169 -2.82 -9.34 1.91
CA GLU A 169 -2.63 -8.05 2.58
C GLU A 169 -2.83 -8.17 4.10
N MET A 170 -3.86 -8.90 4.54
CA MET A 170 -4.09 -9.18 5.96
C MET A 170 -2.90 -9.96 6.56
N ALA A 171 -2.44 -11.01 5.89
CA ALA A 171 -1.29 -11.81 6.32
C ALA A 171 -0.02 -10.95 6.45
N GLY A 172 0.25 -10.10 5.46
CA GLY A 172 1.38 -9.17 5.47
C GLY A 172 1.30 -8.14 6.60
N ILE A 173 0.11 -7.67 6.98
CA ILE A 173 -0.07 -6.78 8.13
C ILE A 173 0.27 -7.52 9.43
N HIS A 174 -0.29 -8.70 9.65
CA HIS A 174 0.01 -9.51 10.83
C HIS A 174 1.50 -9.84 10.93
N LEU A 175 2.14 -10.19 9.80
CA LEU A 175 3.58 -10.47 9.75
C LEU A 175 4.43 -9.26 10.18
N ARG A 176 4.13 -8.05 9.68
CA ARG A 176 4.83 -6.81 10.08
C ARG A 176 4.65 -6.48 11.57
N ARG A 177 3.54 -6.91 12.16
CA ARG A 177 3.23 -6.74 13.58
C ARG A 177 3.74 -7.89 14.45
N SER A 178 4.46 -8.85 13.87
CA SER A 178 4.94 -10.08 14.53
C SER A 178 3.83 -10.96 15.12
N GLU A 179 2.61 -10.82 14.60
CA GLU A 179 1.44 -11.65 14.92
C GLU A 179 1.49 -12.92 14.06
N PHE A 180 2.47 -13.80 14.35
CA PHE A 180 2.82 -14.93 13.48
C PHE A 180 1.71 -15.95 13.32
N ALA A 181 0.91 -16.21 14.36
CA ALA A 181 -0.18 -17.19 14.31
C ALA A 181 -1.30 -16.72 13.36
N GLU A 182 -1.67 -15.45 13.47
CA GLU A 182 -2.65 -14.81 12.60
C GLU A 182 -2.14 -14.74 11.16
N ALA A 183 -0.87 -14.38 10.97
CA ALA A 183 -0.24 -14.35 9.64
C ALA A 183 -0.27 -15.73 8.98
N GLU A 184 0.15 -16.78 9.70
CA GLU A 184 0.15 -18.17 9.24
C GLU A 184 -1.26 -18.62 8.84
N GLN A 185 -2.27 -18.36 9.68
CA GLN A 185 -3.67 -18.67 9.35
C GLN A 185 -4.10 -18.02 8.03
N ARG A 186 -3.79 -16.73 7.83
CA ARG A 186 -4.16 -16.03 6.60
C ARG A 186 -3.39 -16.56 5.38
N PHE A 187 -2.11 -16.90 5.52
CA PHE A 187 -1.34 -17.51 4.43
C PHE A 187 -1.86 -18.90 4.06
N HIS A 188 -2.31 -19.70 5.02
CA HIS A 188 -2.99 -20.96 4.71
C HIS A 188 -4.25 -20.75 3.89
N GLN A 189 -5.09 -19.78 4.24
CA GLN A 189 -6.27 -19.41 3.45
C GLN A 189 -5.90 -18.94 2.03
N VAL A 190 -4.73 -18.32 1.84
CA VAL A 190 -4.21 -18.00 0.50
C VAL A 190 -3.90 -19.28 -0.27
N LEU A 191 -3.22 -20.24 0.36
CA LEU A 191 -2.84 -21.52 -0.28
C LEU A 191 -4.04 -22.44 -0.55
N GLU A 192 -5.16 -22.28 0.15
CA GLU A 192 -6.43 -22.94 -0.19
C GLU A 192 -7.01 -22.44 -1.52
N ILE A 193 -6.72 -21.18 -1.90
CA ILE A 193 -7.17 -20.57 -3.17
C ILE A 193 -6.15 -20.81 -4.29
N ASP A 194 -4.86 -20.70 -3.96
CA ASP A 194 -3.74 -20.84 -4.89
C ASP A 194 -2.57 -21.51 -4.16
N ASP A 195 -2.43 -22.82 -4.36
CA ASP A 195 -1.44 -23.65 -3.69
C ASP A 195 0.00 -23.40 -4.17
N HIS A 196 0.20 -22.63 -5.23
CA HIS A 196 1.52 -22.23 -5.75
C HIS A 196 1.82 -20.75 -5.52
N GLN A 197 1.03 -20.08 -4.67
CA GLN A 197 1.24 -18.66 -4.40
C GLN A 197 2.59 -18.45 -3.69
N THR A 198 3.55 -17.91 -4.44
CA THR A 198 4.96 -17.78 -4.06
C THR A 198 5.17 -16.95 -2.79
N ASP A 199 4.51 -15.80 -2.64
CA ASP A 199 4.71 -14.97 -1.43
C ASP A 199 4.20 -15.68 -0.16
N ALA A 200 3.07 -16.41 -0.25
CA ALA A 200 2.53 -17.15 0.88
C ALA A 200 3.44 -18.31 1.28
N LEU A 201 3.97 -19.07 0.31
CA LEU A 201 4.94 -20.13 0.55
C LEU A 201 6.23 -19.58 1.17
N ARG A 202 6.76 -18.46 0.65
CA ARG A 202 7.95 -17.80 1.21
C ARG A 202 7.72 -17.40 2.66
N ASP A 203 6.61 -16.74 2.96
CA ASP A 203 6.37 -16.17 4.28
C ASP A 203 5.99 -17.25 5.30
N LEU A 204 5.31 -18.33 4.88
CA LEU A 204 5.11 -19.52 5.71
C LEU A 204 6.44 -20.21 6.03
N ALA A 205 7.35 -20.35 5.05
CA ALA A 205 8.68 -20.88 5.29
C ALA A 205 9.45 -20.03 6.32
N PHE A 206 9.35 -18.71 6.24
CA PHE A 206 9.93 -17.79 7.22
C PHE A 206 9.32 -17.97 8.62
N ILE A 207 7.98 -18.00 8.74
CA ILE A 207 7.28 -18.13 10.03
C ILE A 207 7.66 -19.45 10.71
N THR A 208 7.55 -20.57 9.97
CA THR A 208 7.86 -21.91 10.47
C THR A 208 9.33 -22.06 10.86
N TYR A 209 10.26 -21.49 10.08
CA TYR A 209 11.69 -21.47 10.40
C TYR A 209 11.97 -20.76 11.71
N ASN A 210 11.41 -19.56 11.91
CA ASN A 210 11.57 -18.81 13.16
C ASN A 210 10.89 -19.49 14.35
N GLY A 211 9.83 -20.27 14.10
CA GLY A 211 9.18 -21.11 15.09
C GLY A 211 9.91 -22.43 15.41
N GLY A 212 11.07 -22.70 14.79
CA GLY A 212 11.82 -23.95 14.97
C GLY A 212 11.20 -25.18 14.28
N ARG A 213 10.16 -24.99 13.47
CA ARG A 213 9.47 -26.05 12.71
C ARG A 213 10.16 -26.26 11.37
N TYR A 214 11.38 -26.77 11.42
CA TYR A 214 12.27 -26.82 10.25
C TYR A 214 11.78 -27.73 9.12
N ASP A 215 11.12 -28.84 9.43
CA ASP A 215 10.56 -29.74 8.40
C ASP A 215 9.44 -29.05 7.59
N GLU A 216 8.59 -28.27 8.25
CA GLU A 216 7.56 -27.46 7.58
C GLU A 216 8.19 -26.33 6.77
N ALA A 217 9.18 -25.63 7.34
CA ALA A 217 9.92 -24.59 6.64
C ALA A 217 10.58 -25.11 5.37
N LEU A 218 11.15 -26.31 5.42
CA LEU A 218 11.71 -26.98 4.26
C LEU A 218 10.65 -27.26 3.21
N ALA A 219 9.51 -27.83 3.60
CA ALA A 219 8.42 -28.13 2.66
C ALA A 219 7.90 -26.87 1.95
N TYR A 220 7.67 -25.78 2.70
CA TYR A 220 7.23 -24.51 2.12
C TYR A 220 8.28 -23.86 1.23
N SER A 221 9.54 -23.84 1.66
CA SER A 221 10.63 -23.24 0.87
C SER A 221 10.95 -24.02 -0.40
N SER A 222 10.86 -25.35 -0.39
CA SER A 222 10.98 -26.17 -1.61
C SER A 222 9.90 -25.78 -2.62
N ARG A 223 8.63 -25.74 -2.19
CA ARG A 223 7.50 -25.34 -3.05
C ARG A 223 7.66 -23.91 -3.57
N ALA A 224 8.17 -22.99 -2.76
CA ALA A 224 8.43 -21.62 -3.19
C ALA A 224 9.52 -21.55 -4.29
N VAL A 225 10.58 -22.36 -4.18
CA VAL A 225 11.61 -22.47 -5.23
C VAL A 225 11.04 -23.11 -6.49
N GLU A 226 10.16 -24.10 -6.37
CA GLU A 226 9.48 -24.74 -7.50
C GLU A 226 8.53 -23.76 -8.22
N SER A 227 7.81 -22.91 -7.48
CA SER A 227 6.89 -21.92 -8.06
C SER A 227 7.62 -20.79 -8.79
N ASN A 228 8.84 -20.45 -8.38
CA ASN A 228 9.70 -19.50 -9.08
C ASN A 228 11.17 -19.94 -9.09
N PRO A 229 11.57 -20.84 -10.01
CA PRO A 229 12.92 -21.40 -10.06
C PRO A 229 14.02 -20.40 -10.36
N GLY A 230 13.68 -19.23 -10.91
CA GLY A 230 14.63 -18.15 -11.22
C GLY A 230 14.90 -17.21 -10.04
N SER A 231 14.16 -17.32 -8.94
CA SER A 231 14.32 -16.42 -7.80
C SER A 231 15.53 -16.76 -6.95
N VAL A 232 16.54 -15.89 -6.99
CA VAL A 232 17.74 -16.00 -6.15
C VAL A 232 17.42 -15.86 -4.67
N ASP A 233 16.45 -15.02 -4.29
CA ASP A 233 16.08 -14.82 -2.89
C ASP A 233 15.38 -16.06 -2.30
N LEU A 234 14.50 -16.71 -3.07
CA LEU A 234 13.85 -17.94 -2.62
C LEU A 234 14.85 -19.08 -2.45
N ARG A 235 15.80 -19.22 -3.40
CA ARG A 235 16.88 -20.20 -3.30
C ARG A 235 17.80 -19.93 -2.11
N PHE A 236 18.13 -18.67 -1.85
CA PHE A 236 18.94 -18.31 -0.69
C PHE A 236 18.24 -18.65 0.62
N ASN A 237 16.96 -18.31 0.76
CA ASN A 237 16.17 -18.63 1.95
C ASN A 237 16.02 -20.15 2.14
N HIS A 238 15.79 -20.90 1.06
CA HIS A 238 15.74 -22.36 1.11
C HIS A 238 17.09 -22.96 1.54
N ALA A 239 18.21 -22.44 1.04
CA ALA A 239 19.54 -22.86 1.48
C ALA A 239 19.80 -22.58 2.96
N LEU A 240 19.35 -21.44 3.50
CA LEU A 240 19.46 -21.13 4.93
C LEU A 240 18.70 -22.14 5.81
N ILE A 241 17.52 -22.56 5.36
CA ILE A 241 16.72 -23.59 6.05
C ILE A 241 17.47 -24.94 6.03
N LEU A 242 18.02 -25.33 4.87
CA LEU A 242 18.83 -26.55 4.73
C LEU A 242 20.06 -26.53 5.65
N VAL A 243 20.77 -25.40 5.75
CA VAL A 243 21.90 -25.23 6.69
C VAL A 243 21.46 -25.42 8.14
N ALA A 244 20.34 -24.81 8.55
CA ALA A 244 19.82 -24.96 9.90
C ALA A 244 19.42 -26.41 10.25
N MET A 245 19.05 -27.20 9.25
CA MET A 245 18.77 -28.63 9.39
C MET A 245 20.02 -29.51 9.32
N GLY A 246 21.22 -28.95 9.14
CA GLY A 246 22.46 -29.71 8.95
C GLY A 246 22.58 -30.39 7.58
N ARG A 247 21.74 -30.03 6.61
CA ARG A 247 21.74 -30.57 5.24
C ARG A 247 22.68 -29.77 4.34
N GLU A 248 23.95 -29.75 4.71
CA GLU A 248 24.95 -28.88 4.05
C GLU A 248 25.15 -29.19 2.57
N ALA A 249 25.12 -30.47 2.17
CA ALA A 249 25.30 -30.86 0.77
C ALA A 249 24.20 -30.25 -0.13
N ASP A 250 22.94 -30.36 0.29
CA ASP A 250 21.79 -29.81 -0.43
C ASP A 250 21.82 -28.27 -0.44
N ALA A 251 22.20 -27.65 0.69
CA ALA A 251 22.38 -26.21 0.76
C ALA A 251 23.44 -25.71 -0.22
N ARG A 252 24.59 -26.39 -0.32
CA ARG A 252 25.64 -26.05 -1.30
C ARG A 252 25.13 -26.15 -2.74
N GLU A 253 24.30 -27.14 -3.07
CA GLU A 253 23.68 -27.25 -4.39
C GLU A 253 22.80 -26.05 -4.73
N GLN A 254 21.95 -25.63 -3.78
CA GLN A 254 21.07 -24.48 -3.95
C GLN A 254 21.86 -23.17 -4.11
N LEU A 255 22.91 -22.97 -3.31
CA LEU A 255 23.78 -21.79 -3.39
C LEU A 255 24.58 -21.76 -4.69
N ASN A 256 25.10 -22.90 -5.15
CA ASN A 256 25.79 -22.98 -6.46
C ASN A 256 24.84 -22.69 -7.62
N THR A 257 23.60 -23.19 -7.55
CA THR A 257 22.58 -22.89 -8.57
C THR A 257 22.21 -21.41 -8.56
N LEU A 258 22.03 -20.83 -7.38
CA LEU A 258 21.82 -19.39 -7.22
C LEU A 258 22.95 -18.58 -7.86
N LEU A 259 24.21 -18.93 -7.61
CA LEU A 259 25.38 -18.22 -8.15
C LEU A 259 25.56 -18.40 -9.67
N LYS A 260 24.94 -19.41 -10.29
CA LYS A 260 24.84 -19.50 -11.76
C LYS A 260 23.85 -18.48 -12.32
N ILE A 261 22.79 -18.15 -11.58
CA ILE A 261 21.77 -17.16 -11.97
C ILE A 261 22.26 -15.75 -11.70
N ASP A 262 22.77 -15.49 -10.49
CA ASP A 262 23.40 -14.23 -10.09
C ASP A 262 24.78 -14.49 -9.50
N PRO A 263 25.83 -14.43 -10.33
CA PRO A 263 27.20 -14.56 -9.86
C PRO A 263 27.57 -13.52 -8.79
N GLY A 264 26.94 -12.34 -8.78
CA GLY A 264 27.24 -11.23 -7.87
C GLY A 264 26.66 -11.37 -6.46
N TYR A 265 25.86 -12.41 -6.19
CA TYR A 265 25.15 -12.56 -4.92
C TYR A 265 26.10 -12.85 -3.74
N THR A 266 26.54 -11.77 -3.09
CA THR A 266 27.64 -11.80 -2.11
C THR A 266 27.32 -12.66 -0.88
N LYS A 267 26.07 -12.62 -0.40
CA LYS A 267 25.65 -13.40 0.78
C LYS A 267 25.78 -14.92 0.55
N ALA A 268 25.55 -15.40 -0.67
CA ALA A 268 25.65 -16.82 -1.00
C ALA A 268 27.10 -17.29 -1.01
N ARG A 269 28.03 -16.48 -1.55
CA ARG A 269 29.47 -16.78 -1.51
C ARG A 269 29.99 -16.84 -0.07
N GLN A 270 29.66 -15.84 0.74
CA GLN A 270 30.04 -15.80 2.15
C GLN A 270 29.50 -17.00 2.94
N LEU A 271 28.28 -17.45 2.62
CA LEU A 271 27.71 -18.63 3.26
C LEU A 271 28.47 -19.91 2.85
N LEU A 272 28.77 -20.08 1.56
CA LEU A 272 29.55 -21.22 1.06
C LEU A 272 30.96 -21.31 1.64
N GLU A 273 31.60 -20.17 1.91
CA GLU A 273 32.95 -20.09 2.52
C GLU A 273 32.95 -20.49 4.01
N ARG A 274 31.81 -20.35 4.69
CA ARG A 274 31.66 -20.61 6.14
C ARG A 274 31.17 -22.02 6.45
N MET A 275 30.61 -22.71 5.46
CA MET A 275 30.27 -24.13 5.47
C MET A 275 31.50 -24.96 5.13
#